data_AF-A0A951T2E2-F1
#
_entry.id   AF-A0A951T2E2-F1
#
_cell.length_a   1.000
_cell.length_b   1.000
_cell.length_c   1.000
_cell.angle_alpha   90.00
_cell.angle_beta   90.00
_cell.angle_gamma   90.00
#
_symmetry.space_group_name_H-M   'P 1'
#
loop_
_entity.id
_entity.type
_entity.pdbx_description
1 polymer ?
#
loop_
_entity_poly.entity_id
_entity_poly.type
_entity_poly.pdbx_seq_one_letter_code
_entity_poly.pdbx_strand_id
1 'polypeptide(L)' 'MQMEIAKNTVVTLEYTVRDSDGNMIDDGEHPLVYLHGGYDGIFPLLEEALHGKKVGERFQVKLQPEDAFGDY' A
#
# COMPACT_ATOMS: atom_id res chain seq x y z
N MET A 1 8.68 21.87 -1.00
CA MET A 1 8.18 21.16 0.19
C MET A 1 7.84 19.74 -0.27
N GLN A 2 8.57 18.73 0.20
CA GLN A 2 8.22 17.33 -0.11
C GLN A 2 7.10 16.93 0.86
N MET A 3 5.95 16.50 0.32
CA MET A 3 4.89 15.91 1.13
C MET A 3 5.36 14.51 1.56
N GLU A 4 5.56 14.35 2.86
CA GLU A 4 5.82 13.09 3.52
C GLU A 4 4.51 12.48 3.98
N ILE A 5 4.38 11.16 3.84
CA ILE A 5 3.20 10.42 4.27
C ILE A 5 3.23 10.32 5.80
N ALA A 6 2.28 11.00 6.44
CA ALA A 6 2.14 11.06 7.90
C ALA A 6 0.69 10.87 8.34
N LYS A 7 0.48 10.70 9.65
CA LYS A 7 -0.86 10.56 10.24
C LYS A 7 -1.78 11.72 9.84
N ASN A 8 -3.03 11.41 9.52
CA ASN A 8 -4.07 12.31 9.02
C ASN A 8 -3.82 12.86 7.61
N THR A 9 -3.15 12.09 6.75
CA THR A 9 -2.90 12.46 5.35
C THR A 9 -3.69 11.55 4.44
N VAL A 10 -4.39 12.13 3.45
CA VAL A 10 -5.01 11.35 2.37
C VAL A 10 -3.94 11.03 1.34
N VAL A 11 -3.75 9.73 1.09
CA VAL A 11 -2.72 9.23 0.17
C VAL A 11 -3.41 8.51 -0.97
N THR A 12 -2.99 8.85 -2.19
CA THR A 12 -3.37 8.15 -3.42
C THR A 12 -2.20 7.29 -3.86
N LEU A 13 -2.42 5.99 -4.01
CA LEU A 13 -1.43 5.03 -4.43
C LEU A 13 -1.83 4.39 -5.76
N GLU A 14 -0.92 4.44 -6.72
CA GLU A 14 -0.94 3.51 -7.83
C GLU A 14 -0.23 2.23 -7.37
N TYR A 15 -0.92 1.10 -7.42
CA TYR A 15 -0.39 -0.18 -6.97
C TYR A 15 -0.56 -1.23 -8.05
N THR A 16 0.12 -2.36 -7.90
CA THR A 16 -0.04 -3.51 -8.80
C THR A 16 0.14 -4.74 -7.96
N VAL A 17 -0.80 -5.67 -8.02
CA VAL A 17 -0.73 -6.93 -7.28
C VAL A 17 -0.34 -8.03 -8.25
N ARG A 18 0.72 -8.75 -7.91
CA ARG A 18 1.16 -9.94 -8.63
C ARG A 18 1.28 -11.09 -7.66
N ASP A 19 0.99 -12.29 -8.13
CA ASP A 19 1.25 -13.50 -7.37
C ASP A 19 2.75 -13.85 -7.33
N SER A 20 3.08 -14.95 -6.63
CA SER A 20 4.44 -15.47 -6.52
C SER A 20 5.05 -15.94 -7.85
N ASP A 21 4.20 -16.33 -8.80
CA ASP A 21 4.57 -16.84 -10.12
C ASP A 21 4.69 -15.71 -11.16
N GLY A 22 4.38 -14.47 -10.76
CA GLY A 22 4.45 -13.27 -11.58
C GLY A 22 3.18 -12.99 -12.39
N ASN A 23 2.10 -13.75 -12.18
CA ASN A 23 0.81 -13.45 -12.79
C ASN A 23 0.22 -12.18 -12.14
N MET A 24 -0.32 -11.31 -12.98
CA MET A 24 -1.00 -10.10 -12.54
C MET A 24 -2.35 -10.49 -11.95
N ILE A 25 -2.54 -10.22 -10.66
CA ILE A 25 -3.82 -10.39 -9.97
C ILE A 25 -4.64 -9.11 -10.11
N ASP A 26 -3.99 -7.96 -9.93
CA ASP A 26 -4.59 -6.64 -10.05
C ASP A 26 -3.58 -5.70 -10.71
N ASP A 27 -3.99 -5.04 -11.78
CA ASP A 27 -3.16 -4.08 -12.51
C ASP A 27 -3.22 -2.67 -11.90
N GLY A 28 -4.07 -2.46 -10.88
CA GLY A 28 -4.25 -1.19 -10.21
C GLY A 28 -4.89 -0.13 -11.10
N GLU A 29 -5.79 -0.54 -12.00
CA GLU A 29 -6.50 0.35 -12.92
C GLU A 29 -7.19 1.52 -12.19
N HIS A 30 -7.57 1.30 -10.94
CA HIS A 30 -8.07 2.33 -10.04
C HIS A 30 -7.07 2.62 -8.91
N PRO A 31 -6.61 3.88 -8.76
CA PRO A 31 -5.69 4.23 -7.69
C PRO A 31 -6.40 4.08 -6.33
N LEU A 32 -5.70 3.47 -5.38
CA LEU A 32 -6.18 3.28 -4.03
C LEU A 32 -6.06 4.61 -3.27
N VAL A 33 -7.18 5.11 -2.76
CA VAL A 33 -7.22 6.32 -1.94
C VAL A 33 -7.59 5.94 -0.53
N TYR A 34 -6.73 6.26 0.43
CA TYR A 34 -6.94 5.95 1.84
C TYR A 34 -6.47 7.07 2.76
N LEU A 35 -6.89 7.01 4.02
CA LEU A 35 -6.45 7.91 5.08
C LEU A 35 -5.35 7.24 5.91
N HIS A 36 -4.14 7.81 5.87
CA HIS A 36 -2.99 7.34 6.64
C HIS A 36 -3.12 7.77 8.10
N GLY A 37 -2.94 6.85 9.05
CA GLY A 37 -2.99 7.14 10.48
C GLY A 37 -3.62 6.09 11.40
N GLY A 38 -3.74 4.83 10.97
CA GLY A 38 -4.36 3.75 11.74
C GLY A 38 -5.89 3.75 11.66
N TYR A 39 -6.43 4.01 10.46
CA TYR A 39 -7.87 3.99 10.18
C TYR A 39 -8.32 2.72 9.45
N ASP A 40 -7.48 1.68 9.43
CA ASP A 40 -7.69 0.40 8.72
C ASP A 40 -8.09 0.58 7.24
N GLY A 41 -7.58 1.65 6.60
CA GLY A 41 -7.84 1.93 5.20
C GLY A 41 -7.03 1.06 4.23
N ILE A 42 -5.89 0.52 4.71
CA ILE A 42 -5.00 -0.40 3.99
C ILE A 42 -4.39 -1.41 4.96
N PHE A 43 -3.64 -2.38 4.45
CA PHE A 43 -2.92 -3.35 5.28
C PHE A 43 -1.91 -2.64 6.21
N PRO A 44 -1.84 -3.02 7.50
CA PRO A 44 -0.92 -2.41 8.47
C PRO A 44 0.55 -2.42 7.99
N LEU A 45 1.00 -3.54 7.41
CA LEU A 45 2.34 -3.66 6.83
C LEU A 45 2.60 -2.67 5.68
N LEU A 46 1.58 -2.42 4.86
CA LEU A 46 1.67 -1.45 3.77
C LEU A 46 1.69 -0.01 4.32
N GLU A 47 0.89 0.26 5.35
CA GLU A 47 0.86 1.55 6.03
C GLU A 47 2.19 1.87 6.71
N GLU A 48 2.77 0.93 7.44
CA GLU A 48 4.08 1.08 8.06
C GLU A 48 5.18 1.28 7.00
N ALA A 49 5.13 0.53 5.90
CA ALA A 49 6.09 0.69 4.80
C ALA A 49 5.98 2.07 4.12
N LEU A 50 4.78 2.67 4.10
CA LEU A 50 4.51 3.98 3.54
C LEU A 50 4.82 5.13 4.50
N HIS A 51 4.80 4.87 5.81
CA HIS A 51 5.01 5.91 6.82
C HIS A 51 6.39 6.57 6.64
N GLY A 52 6.40 7.90 6.51
CA GLY A 52 7.61 8.69 6.29
C GLY A 52 8.17 8.63 4.86
N LYS A 53 7.56 7.88 3.95
CA LYS A 53 7.88 7.96 2.51
C LYS A 53 7.39 9.24 1.88
N LYS A 54 7.97 9.57 0.73
CA LYS A 54 7.68 10.80 0.00
C LYS A 54 6.89 10.52 -1.27
N VAL A 55 6.06 11.49 -1.65
CA VAL A 55 5.33 11.43 -2.92
C VAL A 55 6.30 11.25 -4.10
N GLY A 56 6.03 10.26 -4.94
CA GLY A 56 6.86 9.89 -6.09
C GLY A 56 7.88 8.77 -5.82
N GLU A 57 8.03 8.32 -4.57
CA GLU A 57 8.80 7.12 -4.28
C GLU A 57 8.05 5.86 -4.71
N ARG A 58 8.80 4.91 -5.27
CA ARG A 58 8.32 3.56 -5.55
C ARG A 58 8.82 2.64 -4.47
N PHE A 59 7.98 1.70 -4.06
CA PHE A 59 8.32 0.69 -3.10
C PHE A 59 7.62 -0.61 -3.48
N GLN A 60 8.15 -1.72 -3.00
CA GLN A 60 7.59 -3.04 -3.21
C GLN A 60 7.50 -3.71 -1.85
N VAL A 61 6.31 -4.17 -1.49
CA VAL A 61 6.08 -4.97 -0.29
C VAL A 61 5.65 -6.34 -0.74
N LYS A 62 6.29 -7.36 -0.20
CA LYS A 62 5.83 -8.73 -0.33
C LYS A 62 4.93 -9.01 0.88
N LEU A 63 3.63 -9.07 0.65
CA LEU A 63 2.67 -9.50 1.66
C LEU A 63 2.60 -11.03 1.61
N GLN A 64 2.70 -11.69 2.75
CA GLN A 64 2.38 -13.11 2.83
C GLN A 64 0.85 -13.29 2.86
N PRO A 65 0.32 -14.48 2.53
CA PRO A 65 -1.12 -14.74 2.58
C PRO A 65 -1.73 -14.38 3.94
N GLU A 66 -1.03 -14.78 4.99
CA GLU A 66 -1.29 -14.50 6.41
C GLU A 66 -1.34 -12.99 6.73
N ASP A 67 -0.63 -12.14 5.98
CA ASP A 67 -0.54 -10.69 6.19
C ASP A 67 -1.54 -9.87 5.33
N ALA A 68 -2.06 -10.44 4.24
CA ALA A 68 -2.95 -9.76 3.30
C ALA A 68 -4.40 -10.21 3.43
N PHE A 69 -4.66 -11.51 3.33
CA PHE A 69 -6.03 -12.04 3.26
C PHE A 69 -6.36 -12.98 4.43
N GLY A 70 -5.39 -13.26 5.30
CA GLY A 70 -5.50 -14.24 6.39
C GLY A 70 -5.34 -15.68 5.88
N ASP A 71 -5.22 -16.63 6.82
CA ASP A 71 -5.21 -18.06 6.52
C ASP A 71 -6.52 -18.48 5.83
N TYR A 72 -6.40 -19.11 4.66
CA TYR A 72 -7.52 -19.71 3.93
C TYR A 72 -7.87 -21.10 4.49
#